data_AF-A0AAX1G181-F1
#
_entry.id   AF-A0AAX1G181-F1
#
_cell.length_a   1.000
_cell.length_b   1.000
_cell.length_c   1.000
_cell.angle_alpha   90.00
_cell.angle_beta   90.00
_cell.angle_gamma   90.00
#
_symmetry.space_group_name_H-M   'P 1'
#
loop_
_entity.id
_entity.type
_entity.pdbx_description
1 polymer ?
#
loop_
_entity_poly.entity_id
_entity_poly.type
_entity_poly.pdbx_seq_one_letter_code
_entity_poly.pdbx_strand_id
1 'polypeptide(L)'
;MSKKKKSRQQKSKARHRSVSHASPTIQVSEQAWAIAMKIKALETTRNVDIVRPKVGGRYQGKEKGLLCSDETFLVVVACSERDECGDFQVECYDDMENHLVLNAIDWEFQRIIIGNEGEYTMLSLL
;
A
#
# COMPACT_ATOMS: atom_id res chain seq x y z
N MET A 1 -19.48 50.37 66.25
CA MET A 1 -19.88 48.95 66.44
C MET A 1 -19.61 48.17 65.15
N SER A 2 -18.52 47.39 65.11
CA SER A 2 -18.05 46.69 63.91
C SER A 2 -18.80 45.38 63.69
N LYS A 3 -19.51 45.27 62.55
CA LYS A 3 -20.20 44.04 62.13
C LYS A 3 -19.19 43.03 61.56
N LYS A 4 -19.03 41.89 62.23
CA LYS A 4 -18.25 40.72 61.76
C LYS A 4 -18.83 40.22 60.42
N LYS A 5 -18.07 40.34 59.32
CA LYS A 5 -18.35 39.63 58.06
C LYS A 5 -17.85 38.18 58.18
N LYS A 6 -18.77 37.22 58.18
CA LYS A 6 -18.46 35.79 58.02
C LYS A 6 -18.01 35.54 56.58
N SER A 7 -16.72 35.29 56.38
CA SER A 7 -16.18 34.78 55.12
C SER A 7 -16.60 33.32 54.95
N ARG A 8 -17.41 33.03 53.94
CA ARG A 8 -17.81 31.66 53.54
C ARG A 8 -16.63 31.02 52.82
N GLN A 9 -16.05 29.96 53.39
CA GLN A 9 -15.11 29.09 52.67
C GLN A 9 -15.86 28.38 51.52
N GLN A 10 -15.61 28.81 50.28
CA GLN A 10 -15.98 28.03 49.10
C GLN A 10 -15.04 26.82 49.01
N LYS A 11 -15.58 25.62 49.21
CA LYS A 11 -14.90 24.37 48.83
C LYS A 11 -14.86 24.32 47.30
N SER A 12 -13.70 24.60 46.71
CA SER A 12 -13.43 24.31 45.31
C SER A 12 -13.41 22.78 45.13
N LYS A 13 -14.49 22.21 44.58
CA LYS A 13 -14.44 20.85 44.05
C LYS A 13 -13.60 20.90 42.78
N ALA A 14 -12.28 20.71 42.90
CA ALA A 14 -11.41 20.43 41.77
C ALA A 14 -11.87 19.10 41.17
N ARG A 15 -12.65 19.20 40.10
CA ARG A 15 -13.12 18.06 39.31
C ARG A 15 -11.90 17.55 38.55
N HIS A 16 -11.16 16.61 39.14
CA HIS A 16 -10.14 15.84 38.42
C HIS A 16 -10.81 15.23 37.19
N ARG A 17 -10.59 15.83 36.02
CA ARG A 17 -10.84 15.17 34.74
C ARG A 17 -9.77 14.11 34.63
N SER A 18 -10.13 12.85 34.82
CA SER A 18 -9.31 11.74 34.38
C SER A 18 -9.05 11.93 32.89
N VAL A 19 -7.79 12.23 32.54
CA VAL A 19 -7.36 12.19 31.15
C VAL A 19 -7.35 10.71 30.78
N SER A 20 -8.44 10.29 30.15
CA SER A 20 -8.53 8.99 29.50
C SER A 20 -7.42 8.96 28.44
N HIS A 21 -6.35 8.20 28.70
CA HIS A 21 -5.40 7.81 27.66
C HIS A 21 -6.10 6.81 26.75
N ALA A 22 -6.98 7.31 25.89
CA ALA A 22 -7.45 6.53 24.76
C ALA A 22 -6.22 6.25 23.89
N SER A 23 -5.83 4.98 23.79
CA SER A 23 -4.80 4.55 22.84
C SER A 23 -5.17 5.08 21.46
N PRO A 24 -4.24 5.70 20.71
CA PRO A 24 -4.54 6.21 19.38
C PRO A 24 -5.06 5.04 18.53
N THR A 25 -6.32 5.12 18.14
CA THR A 25 -6.91 4.17 17.21
C THR A 25 -6.35 4.51 15.84
N ILE A 26 -5.47 3.66 15.31
CA ILE A 26 -4.94 3.83 13.95
C ILE A 26 -6.11 3.63 12.99
N GLN A 27 -6.52 4.71 12.33
CA GLN A 27 -7.51 4.64 11.26
C GLN A 27 -6.78 4.22 9.98
N VAL A 28 -7.00 2.98 9.54
CA VAL A 28 -6.52 2.49 8.24
C VAL A 28 -7.54 2.89 7.17
N SER A 29 -7.09 3.42 6.04
CA SER A 29 -7.99 3.73 4.92
C SER A 29 -8.59 2.45 4.33
N GLU A 30 -9.82 2.50 3.83
CA GLU A 30 -10.49 1.34 3.20
C GLU A 30 -9.66 0.76 2.04
N GLN A 31 -8.95 1.62 1.33
CA GLN A 31 -8.07 1.27 0.22
C GLN A 31 -6.83 0.50 0.69
N ALA A 32 -6.16 1.00 1.73
CA ALA A 32 -5.01 0.29 2.31
C ALA A 32 -5.44 -1.08 2.85
N TRP A 33 -6.63 -1.17 3.45
CA TRP A 33 -7.20 -2.45 3.86
C TRP A 33 -7.47 -3.38 2.68
N ALA A 34 -8.06 -2.87 1.60
CA ALA A 34 -8.33 -3.67 0.40
C ALA A 34 -7.04 -4.24 -0.24
N ILE A 35 -5.98 -3.45 -0.29
CA ILE A 35 -4.65 -3.89 -0.77
C ILE A 35 -4.07 -4.95 0.13
N ALA A 36 -4.12 -4.74 1.45
CA ALA A 36 -3.64 -5.72 2.42
C ALA A 36 -4.37 -7.07 2.26
N MET A 37 -5.69 -7.04 2.00
CA MET A 37 -6.45 -8.26 1.74
C MET A 37 -6.05 -8.95 0.42
N LYS A 38 -5.71 -8.21 -0.63
CA LYS A 38 -5.19 -8.79 -1.89
C LYS A 38 -3.82 -9.42 -1.70
N ILE A 39 -2.92 -8.72 -1.01
CA ILE A 39 -1.59 -9.23 -0.66
C ILE A 39 -1.72 -10.53 0.17
N LYS A 40 -2.62 -10.55 1.16
CA LYS A 40 -2.87 -11.74 1.95
C LYS A 40 -3.40 -12.92 1.11
N ALA A 41 -4.24 -12.66 0.11
CA ALA A 41 -4.73 -13.70 -0.79
C ALA A 41 -3.61 -14.30 -1.66
N LEU A 42 -2.61 -13.47 -2.01
CA LEU A 42 -1.45 -13.90 -2.80
C LEU A 42 -0.65 -15.01 -2.11
N GLU A 43 -0.54 -14.99 -0.78
CA GLU A 43 0.13 -16.03 0.01
C GLU A 43 -0.43 -17.45 -0.23
N THR A 44 -1.68 -17.54 -0.68
CA THR A 44 -2.38 -18.81 -0.96
C THR A 44 -2.58 -19.08 -2.45
N THR A 45 -2.12 -18.17 -3.32
CA THR A 45 -2.29 -18.26 -4.77
C THR A 45 -1.22 -19.16 -5.37
N ARG A 46 -1.58 -19.97 -6.37
CA ARG A 46 -0.60 -20.79 -7.10
C ARG A 46 0.03 -19.96 -8.22
N ASN A 47 1.30 -20.18 -8.53
CA ASN A 47 2.02 -19.43 -9.57
C ASN A 47 1.32 -19.49 -10.94
N VAL A 48 0.68 -20.61 -11.27
CA VAL A 48 -0.09 -20.80 -12.51
C VAL A 48 -1.24 -19.80 -12.67
N ASP A 49 -1.82 -19.32 -11.57
CA ASP A 49 -2.94 -18.40 -11.57
C ASP A 49 -2.50 -16.93 -11.75
N ILE A 50 -1.21 -16.65 -11.56
CA ILE A 50 -0.63 -15.32 -11.70
C ILE A 50 -0.40 -15.03 -13.18
N VAL A 51 -0.91 -13.90 -13.66
CA VAL A 51 -0.82 -13.52 -15.08
C VAL A 51 0.60 -13.03 -15.40
N ARG A 52 1.20 -13.58 -16.47
CA ARG A 52 2.48 -13.09 -17.02
C ARG A 52 2.31 -11.66 -17.56
N PRO A 53 3.25 -10.75 -17.27
CA PRO A 53 3.22 -9.42 -17.87
C PRO A 53 3.51 -9.45 -19.36
N LYS A 54 3.11 -8.38 -20.04
CA LYS A 54 3.48 -8.13 -21.43
C LYS A 54 4.89 -7.56 -21.49
N VAL A 55 5.76 -8.19 -22.26
CA VAL A 55 7.09 -7.64 -22.56
C VAL A 55 6.94 -6.32 -23.35
N GLY A 56 7.66 -5.28 -22.93
CA GLY A 56 7.50 -3.90 -23.42
C GLY A 56 6.31 -3.15 -22.80
N GLY A 57 5.61 -3.75 -21.84
CA GLY A 57 4.53 -3.13 -21.09
C GLY A 57 5.05 -2.20 -20.00
N ARG A 58 4.43 -1.02 -19.89
CA ARG A 58 4.63 -0.08 -18.77
C ARG A 58 3.42 -0.13 -17.84
N TYR A 59 3.68 -0.47 -16.59
CA TYR A 59 2.71 -0.59 -15.50
C TYR A 59 2.91 0.62 -14.59
N GLN A 60 2.10 1.66 -14.78
CA GLN A 60 2.17 2.88 -14.00
C GLN A 60 1.10 2.87 -12.92
N GLY A 61 1.45 3.36 -11.74
CA GLY A 61 0.61 3.30 -10.59
C GLY A 61 -0.55 4.29 -10.58
N LYS A 62 -1.42 4.00 -9.62
CA LYS A 62 -2.85 4.29 -9.48
C LYS A 62 -3.81 3.46 -10.33
N GLU A 63 -5.00 3.06 -9.88
CA GLU A 63 -5.28 2.52 -8.55
C GLU A 63 -6.48 1.54 -8.59
N LYS A 64 -6.63 0.55 -7.69
CA LYS A 64 -6.44 0.70 -6.24
C LYS A 64 -5.13 0.11 -5.65
N GLY A 65 -4.01 0.78 -5.89
CA GLY A 65 -2.66 0.61 -5.29
C GLY A 65 -2.38 1.56 -4.11
N LEU A 66 -1.17 1.69 -3.59
CA LEU A 66 -0.94 2.48 -2.37
C LEU A 66 -1.00 4.00 -2.63
N LEU A 67 -1.31 4.79 -1.58
CA LEU A 67 -1.19 6.25 -1.61
C LEU A 67 0.24 6.64 -2.03
N CYS A 68 0.36 7.61 -2.95
CA CYS A 68 1.62 8.08 -3.56
C CYS A 68 2.29 7.14 -4.58
N SER A 69 1.55 6.19 -5.17
CA SER A 69 2.06 5.31 -6.25
C SER A 69 1.93 5.89 -7.66
N ASP A 70 1.39 7.09 -7.83
CA ASP A 70 1.14 7.75 -9.14
C ASP A 70 2.39 7.98 -9.98
N GLU A 71 3.51 8.22 -9.31
CA GLU A 71 4.80 8.42 -9.95
C GLU A 71 5.56 7.11 -10.15
N THR A 72 5.12 6.03 -9.48
CA THR A 72 5.76 4.72 -9.60
C THR A 72 5.35 4.04 -10.90
N PHE A 73 6.32 3.56 -11.67
CA PHE A 73 6.04 2.70 -12.82
C PHE A 73 7.06 1.58 -12.93
N LEU A 74 6.65 0.47 -13.55
CA LEU A 74 7.50 -0.66 -13.90
C LEU A 74 7.46 -0.86 -15.41
N VAL A 75 8.63 -0.90 -16.05
CA VAL A 75 8.77 -1.23 -17.48
C VAL A 75 9.31 -2.65 -17.61
N VAL A 76 8.51 -3.55 -18.17
CA VAL A 76 8.91 -4.96 -18.33
C VAL A 76 9.75 -5.13 -19.59
N VAL A 77 10.97 -5.62 -19.44
CA VAL A 77 11.93 -5.82 -20.54
C VAL A 77 12.04 -7.29 -20.96
N ALA A 78 11.79 -8.23 -20.04
CA ALA A 78 11.70 -9.64 -20.36
C ALA A 78 10.74 -10.37 -19.41
N CYS A 79 10.17 -11.48 -19.90
CA CYS A 79 9.38 -12.40 -19.09
C CYS A 79 9.60 -13.83 -19.59
N SER A 80 10.14 -14.71 -18.74
CA SER A 80 10.40 -16.10 -19.10
C SER A 80 9.09 -16.86 -19.37
N GLU A 81 9.20 -18.00 -20.06
CA GLU A 81 8.13 -19.00 -20.05
C GLU A 81 7.94 -19.57 -18.65
N ARG A 82 6.80 -20.22 -18.44
CA ARG A 82 6.53 -20.91 -17.18
C ARG A 82 7.39 -22.15 -17.05
N ASP A 83 7.84 -22.42 -15.83
CA ASP A 83 8.46 -23.69 -15.47
C ASP A 83 7.42 -24.78 -15.13
N GLU A 84 7.90 -25.94 -14.70
CA GLU A 84 7.07 -27.09 -14.31
C GLU A 84 6.18 -26.81 -13.08
N CYS A 85 6.56 -25.85 -12.24
CA CYS A 85 5.81 -25.38 -11.08
C CYS A 85 4.84 -24.24 -11.44
N GLY A 86 4.87 -23.77 -12.69
CA GLY A 86 4.10 -22.64 -13.17
C GLY A 86 4.69 -21.27 -12.82
N ASP A 87 5.90 -21.22 -12.24
CA ASP A 87 6.62 -19.97 -11.95
C ASP A 87 7.21 -19.35 -13.22
N PHE A 88 7.51 -18.06 -13.18
CA PHE A 88 8.20 -17.34 -14.24
C PHE A 88 9.01 -16.18 -13.67
N GLN A 89 10.03 -15.76 -14.40
CA GLN A 89 10.85 -14.59 -14.06
C GLN A 89 10.44 -13.39 -14.90
N VAL A 90 10.39 -12.23 -14.27
CA VAL A 90 10.14 -10.92 -14.89
C VAL A 90 11.36 -10.05 -14.66
N GLU A 91 11.90 -9.52 -15.73
CA GLU A 91 12.93 -8.48 -15.69
C GLU A 91 12.26 -7.14 -15.99
N CYS A 92 12.43 -6.16 -15.10
CA CYS A 92 11.84 -4.83 -15.26
C CYS A 92 12.73 -3.71 -14.69
N TYR A 93 12.42 -2.49 -15.10
CA TYR A 93 13.01 -1.26 -14.55
C TYR A 93 11.96 -0.45 -13.81
N ASP A 94 12.34 0.13 -12.67
CA ASP A 94 11.52 1.10 -11.95
C ASP A 94 11.73 2.54 -12.46
N ASP A 95 11.09 3.51 -11.79
CA ASP A 95 11.18 4.94 -12.08
C ASP A 95 12.57 5.53 -11.84
N MET A 96 13.39 4.84 -11.04
CA MET A 96 14.75 5.22 -10.70
C MET A 96 15.79 4.47 -11.57
N GLU A 97 15.35 3.80 -12.64
CA GLU A 97 16.16 2.99 -13.54
C GLU A 97 16.86 1.80 -12.84
N ASN A 98 16.35 1.36 -11.68
CA ASN A 98 16.86 0.15 -11.03
C ASN A 98 16.38 -1.08 -11.78
N HIS A 99 17.31 -1.98 -12.07
CA HIS A 99 16.97 -3.28 -12.65
C HIS A 99 16.47 -4.25 -11.58
N LEU A 100 15.29 -4.81 -11.79
CA LEU A 100 14.63 -5.76 -10.90
C LEU A 100 14.41 -7.09 -11.61
N VAL A 101 14.66 -8.19 -10.91
CA VAL A 101 14.31 -9.55 -11.36
C VAL A 101 13.36 -10.14 -10.34
N LEU A 102 12.12 -10.38 -10.74
CA LEU A 102 11.02 -10.79 -9.88
C LEU A 102 10.53 -12.18 -10.29
N ASN A 103 10.24 -13.06 -9.33
CA ASN A 103 9.45 -14.27 -9.62
C ASN A 103 7.96 -13.91 -9.77
N ALA A 104 7.11 -14.89 -10.06
CA ALA A 104 5.68 -14.64 -10.28
C ALA A 104 4.99 -13.96 -9.08
N ILE A 105 5.33 -14.37 -7.85
CA ILE A 105 4.74 -13.84 -6.63
C ILE A 105 5.21 -12.41 -6.37
N ASP A 106 6.51 -12.16 -6.47
CA ASP A 106 7.09 -10.83 -6.27
C ASP A 106 6.56 -9.84 -7.31
N TRP A 107 6.39 -10.29 -8.56
CA TRP A 107 5.75 -9.52 -9.62
C TRP A 107 4.33 -9.12 -9.25
N GLU A 108 3.49 -10.08 -8.87
CA GLU A 108 2.09 -9.81 -8.53
C GLU A 108 1.96 -8.93 -7.29
N PHE A 109 2.85 -9.10 -6.31
CA PHE A 109 2.94 -8.25 -5.14
C PHE A 109 3.22 -6.79 -5.52
N GLN A 110 4.24 -6.56 -6.35
CA GLN A 110 4.57 -5.21 -6.82
C GLN A 110 3.40 -4.61 -7.60
N ARG A 111 2.80 -5.37 -8.53
CA ARG A 111 1.64 -4.95 -9.34
C ARG A 111 0.43 -4.55 -8.48
N ILE A 112 0.15 -5.29 -7.41
CA ILE A 112 -0.93 -4.96 -6.46
C ILE A 112 -0.62 -3.66 -5.72
N ILE A 113 0.63 -3.44 -5.31
CA ILE A 113 1.08 -2.25 -4.58
C ILE A 113 1.02 -1.01 -5.45
N ILE A 114 1.57 -1.04 -6.66
CA ILE A 114 1.54 0.14 -7.54
C ILE A 114 0.12 0.44 -8.02
N GLY A 115 -0.74 -0.59 -8.09
CA GLY A 115 -2.01 -0.49 -8.79
C GLY A 115 -1.79 -0.58 -10.31
N ASN A 116 -2.87 -0.67 -11.08
CA ASN A 116 -2.75 -0.87 -12.51
C ASN A 116 -3.82 -0.05 -13.24
N GLU A 117 -3.48 1.17 -13.68
CA GLU A 117 -4.40 2.03 -14.45
C GLU A 117 -4.46 1.67 -15.94
N GLY A 118 -3.62 0.75 -16.42
CA GLY A 118 -3.68 0.23 -17.78
C GLY A 118 -2.33 -0.24 -18.31
N GLU A 119 -2.37 -1.11 -19.32
CA GLU A 119 -1.19 -1.49 -20.10
C GLU A 119 -0.85 -0.37 -21.09
N TYR A 120 0.21 0.40 -20.82
CA TYR A 120 0.82 1.22 -21.87
C TYR A 120 1.82 0.34 -22.60
N THR A 121 1.47 -0.09 -23.81
CA THR A 121 2.47 -0.68 -24.70
C THR A 121 3.35 0.46 -25.14
N MET A 122 4.65 0.44 -24.86
CA MET A 122 5.58 1.35 -25.54
C MET A 122 5.39 1.12 -27.03
N LEU A 123 4.78 2.09 -27.73
CA LEU A 123 4.84 2.14 -29.18
C LEU A 123 6.31 2.09 -29.52
N SER A 124 6.71 1.03 -30.22
CA SER A 124 8.04 0.84 -30.76
C SER A 124 8.58 2.18 -31.25
N LEU A 125 9.63 2.67 -30.59
CA LEU A 125 10.51 3.68 -31.17
C LEU A 125 11.20 2.98 -32.36
N LEU A 126 10.49 2.96 -33.48
CA LEU A 126 11.04 2.81 -34.83
C LEU A 126 11.50 4.18 -35.31
#